data_AF-A0AAV7LZ55-F1
#
_entry.id   AF-A0AAV7LZ55-F1
#
_cell.length_a   1.000
_cell.length_b   1.000
_cell.length_c   1.000
_cell.angle_alpha   90.00
_cell.angle_beta   90.00
_cell.angle_gamma   90.00
#
_symmetry.space_group_name_H-M   'P 1'
#
loop_
_entity.id
_entity.type
_entity.pdbx_description
1 polymer ?
#
loop_
_entity_poly.entity_id
_entity_poly.type
_entity_poly.pdbx_seq_one_letter_code
_entity_poly.pdbx_strand_id
1 'polypeptide(L)'
;MQEAIHRVAKTCSEFAVRIGEAESRISKLEDEAVIQGETCDLLKAQLDDTQWKLADLEDRLRQNNLRVLGVPDGVERADLCGFTVNLFKEAFPDPAQWDREEKSRGPTDSSSKLKINQ
;
A
#
# COMPACT_ATOMS: atom_id res chain seq x y z
N MET A 1 -35.99 -32.35 54.71
CA MET A 1 -36.49 -31.35 53.72
C MET A 1 -35.84 -29.98 53.91
N GLN A 2 -35.79 -29.43 55.13
CA GLN A 2 -35.18 -28.12 55.40
C GLN A 2 -33.67 -28.05 55.09
N GLU A 3 -32.88 -29.09 55.37
CA GLU A 3 -31.44 -29.09 55.05
C GLU A 3 -31.14 -29.01 53.55
N ALA A 4 -31.95 -29.69 52.72
CA ALA A 4 -31.80 -29.64 51.27
C ALA A 4 -32.10 -28.24 50.73
N ILE A 5 -33.15 -27.59 51.25
CA ILE A 5 -33.51 -26.21 50.91
C ILE A 5 -32.38 -25.25 51.31
N HIS A 6 -31.81 -25.42 52.51
CA HIS A 6 -30.70 -24.59 52.98
C HIS A 6 -29.44 -24.75 52.11
N ARG A 7 -29.09 -25.97 51.71
CA ARG A 7 -27.97 -26.23 50.79
C ARG A 7 -28.17 -25.58 49.42
N VAL A 8 -29.37 -25.67 48.87
CA VAL A 8 -29.71 -25.03 47.58
C VAL A 8 -29.64 -23.51 47.71
N ALA A 9 -30.15 -22.92 48.79
CA ALA A 9 -30.06 -21.49 49.03
C ALA A 9 -28.61 -20.99 49.13
N LYS A 10 -27.76 -21.74 49.85
CA LYS A 10 -26.33 -21.41 49.98
C LYS A 10 -25.61 -21.45 48.63
N THR A 11 -25.80 -22.52 47.86
CA THR A 11 -25.18 -22.66 46.53
C THR A 11 -25.68 -21.59 45.55
N CYS A 12 -26.96 -21.23 45.59
CA CYS A 12 -27.49 -20.11 44.79
C CYS A 12 -26.83 -18.78 45.18
N SER A 13 -26.61 -18.53 46.47
CA SER A 13 -25.91 -17.33 46.94
C SER A 13 -24.45 -17.29 46.47
N GLU A 14 -23.74 -18.42 46.54
CA GLU A 14 -22.36 -18.53 46.05
C GLU A 14 -22.27 -18.32 44.54
N PHE A 15 -23.24 -18.86 43.77
CA PHE A 15 -23.31 -18.61 42.34
C PHE A 15 -23.65 -17.15 42.01
N ALA A 16 -24.55 -16.51 42.75
CA ALA A 16 -24.88 -15.10 42.54
C ALA A 16 -23.65 -14.20 42.69
N VAL A 17 -22.80 -14.46 43.70
CA VAL A 17 -21.54 -13.71 43.89
C VAL A 17 -20.59 -13.94 42.71
N ARG A 18 -20.36 -15.20 42.33
CA ARG A 18 -19.45 -15.54 41.22
C ARG A 18 -19.92 -14.98 39.88
N ILE A 19 -21.23 -14.95 39.64
CA ILE A 19 -21.83 -14.37 38.45
C ILE A 19 -21.61 -12.86 38.45
N GLY A 20 -21.87 -12.16 39.55
CA GLY A 20 -21.63 -10.71 39.64
C GLY A 20 -20.16 -10.33 39.43
N GLU A 21 -19.22 -11.13 39.96
CA GLU A 21 -17.79 -10.94 39.70
C GLU A 21 -17.43 -11.17 38.23
N ALA A 22 -18.01 -12.20 37.60
CA ALA A 22 -17.81 -12.49 36.19
C ALA A 22 -18.38 -11.36 35.31
N GLU A 23 -19.59 -10.87 35.59
CA GLU A 23 -20.23 -9.75 34.91
C GLU A 23 -19.37 -8.47 35.00
N SER A 24 -18.84 -8.16 36.18
CA SER A 24 -17.96 -7.00 36.36
C SER A 24 -16.66 -7.12 35.55
N ARG A 25 -16.07 -8.32 35.47
CA ARG A 25 -14.87 -8.56 34.65
C ARG A 25 -15.18 -8.47 33.16
N ILE A 26 -16.33 -8.98 32.73
CA ILE A 26 -16.78 -8.90 31.33
C ILE A 26 -16.96 -7.44 30.93
N SER A 27 -17.68 -6.65 31.74
CA SER A 27 -17.88 -5.22 31.46
C SER A 27 -16.56 -4.46 31.29
N LYS A 28 -15.56 -4.72 32.15
CA LYS A 28 -14.24 -4.08 32.01
C LYS A 28 -13.52 -4.50 30.72
N LEU A 29 -13.58 -5.79 30.37
CA LEU A 29 -12.96 -6.30 29.15
C LEU A 29 -13.63 -5.74 27.90
N GLU A 30 -14.95 -5.56 27.92
CA GLU A 30 -15.71 -4.94 26.83
C GLU A 30 -15.28 -3.48 26.64
N ASP A 31 -15.17 -2.70 27.73
CA ASP A 31 -14.70 -1.32 27.68
C ASP A 31 -13.25 -1.24 27.14
N GLU A 32 -12.35 -2.09 27.63
CA GLU A 32 -10.96 -2.16 27.17
C GLU A 32 -10.87 -2.56 25.69
N ALA A 33 -11.70 -3.50 25.23
CA ALA A 33 -11.73 -3.92 23.83
C ALA A 33 -12.18 -2.79 22.89
N VAL A 34 -13.15 -1.98 23.31
CA VAL A 34 -13.59 -0.79 22.55
C VAL A 34 -12.43 0.21 22.43
N ILE A 35 -11.79 0.56 23.54
CA ILE A 35 -10.67 1.51 23.56
C ILE A 35 -9.50 1.00 22.69
N GLN A 36 -9.20 -0.30 22.76
CA GLN A 36 -8.17 -0.91 21.92
C GLN A 36 -8.54 -0.86 20.44
N GLY A 37 -9.81 -1.08 20.09
CA GLY A 37 -10.32 -0.94 18.73
C GLY A 37 -10.11 0.47 18.19
N GLU A 38 -10.56 1.49 18.93
CA GLU A 38 -10.39 2.90 18.57
C GLU A 38 -8.92 3.30 18.41
N THR A 39 -8.06 2.82 19.32
CA THR A 39 -6.61 3.08 19.25
C THR A 39 -5.99 2.43 18.01
N CYS A 40 -6.38 1.18 17.69
CA CYS A 40 -5.90 0.51 16.49
C CYS A 40 -6.31 1.25 15.22
N ASP A 41 -7.53 1.75 15.15
CA ASP A 41 -8.01 2.47 13.97
C ASP A 41 -7.33 3.82 13.82
N LEU A 42 -7.07 4.54 14.91
CA LEU A 42 -6.25 5.75 14.90
C LEU A 42 -4.82 5.47 14.39
N LEU A 43 -4.19 4.41 14.91
CA LEU A 43 -2.83 4.04 14.51
C LEU A 43 -2.76 3.63 13.04
N LYS A 44 -3.76 2.91 12.52
CA LYS A 44 -3.85 2.58 11.09
C LYS A 44 -3.95 3.85 10.24
N ALA A 45 -4.81 4.79 10.61
CA ALA A 45 -4.95 6.04 9.87
C ALA A 45 -3.65 6.85 9.85
N GLN A 46 -2.93 6.90 10.97
CA GLN A 46 -1.61 7.54 11.04
C GLN A 46 -0.57 6.81 10.19
N LEU A 47 -0.58 5.48 10.19
CA LEU A 47 0.32 4.68 9.37
C LEU A 47 0.08 4.96 7.87
N ASP A 48 -1.17 4.96 7.43
CA ASP A 48 -1.52 5.20 6.03
C ASP A 48 -1.10 6.62 5.59
N ASP A 49 -1.33 7.63 6.42
CA ASP A 49 -0.92 9.01 6.14
C ASP A 49 0.61 9.15 6.07
N THR A 50 1.35 8.50 6.97
CA THR A 50 2.82 8.53 6.94
C THR A 50 3.38 7.77 5.74
N GLN A 51 2.79 6.65 5.36
CA GLN A 51 3.17 5.91 4.15
C GLN A 51 2.92 6.73 2.89
N TRP A 52 1.77 7.42 2.81
CA TRP A 52 1.46 8.29 1.67
C TRP A 52 2.48 9.43 1.56
N LYS A 53 2.81 10.07 2.69
CA LYS A 53 3.85 11.12 2.73
C LYS A 53 5.22 10.61 2.31
N LEU A 54 5.60 9.42 2.74
CA LEU A 54 6.87 8.80 2.33
C LEU A 54 6.89 8.53 0.82
N ALA A 55 5.81 7.97 0.27
CA ALA A 55 5.69 7.73 -1.16
C ALA A 55 5.80 9.03 -1.97
N ASP A 56 5.10 10.09 -1.58
CA ASP A 56 5.22 11.41 -2.23
C ASP A 56 6.65 11.94 -2.19
N LEU A 57 7.30 11.85 -1.03
CA LEU A 57 8.68 12.31 -0.88
C LEU A 57 9.65 11.49 -1.75
N GLU A 58 9.50 10.17 -1.80
CA GLU A 58 10.33 9.31 -2.64
C GLU A 58 10.14 9.62 -4.13
N ASP A 59 8.89 9.80 -4.57
CA ASP A 59 8.57 10.12 -5.95
C ASP A 59 9.15 11.49 -6.34
N ARG A 60 9.02 12.50 -5.48
CA ARG A 60 9.57 13.83 -5.73
C ARG A 60 11.10 13.85 -5.73
N LEU A 61 11.73 13.08 -4.85
CA LEU A 61 13.19 12.94 -4.82
C LEU A 61 13.71 12.22 -6.07
N ARG A 62 12.93 11.29 -6.64
CA ARG A 62 13.31 10.50 -7.80
C ARG A 62 12.75 11.05 -9.11
N GLN A 63 11.98 12.13 -9.09
CA GLN A 63 11.33 12.71 -10.27
C GLN A 63 12.31 13.00 -11.40
N ASN A 64 13.52 13.44 -11.06
CA ASN A 64 14.56 13.78 -12.02
C ASN A 64 15.57 12.64 -12.25
N ASN A 65 15.37 11.49 -11.61
CA ASN A 65 16.27 10.35 -11.77
C ASN A 65 15.82 9.51 -12.97
N LEU A 66 16.67 9.44 -14.00
CA LEU A 66 16.45 8.54 -15.12
C LEU A 66 17.05 7.17 -14.81
N ARG A 67 16.30 6.09 -15.06
CA ARG A 67 16.81 4.72 -14.97
C ARG A 67 17.01 4.15 -16.37
N VAL A 68 18.27 3.90 -16.73
CA VAL A 68 18.62 3.29 -18.02
C VAL A 68 18.75 1.78 -17.83
N LEU A 69 18.02 1.00 -18.64
CA LEU A 69 17.99 -0.46 -18.56
C LEU A 69 18.57 -1.07 -19.83
N GLY A 70 19.15 -2.27 -19.72
CA GLY A 70 19.68 -3.01 -20.87
C GLY A 70 21.07 -2.59 -21.34
N VAL A 71 21.81 -1.85 -20.52
CA VAL A 71 23.24 -1.57 -20.75
C VAL A 71 24.03 -2.84 -20.41
N PRO A 72 24.79 -3.42 -21.36
CA PRO A 72 25.65 -4.57 -21.08
C PRO A 72 26.72 -4.21 -20.04
N ASP A 73 27.16 -5.18 -19.24
CA ASP A 73 28.20 -4.91 -18.25
C ASP A 73 29.55 -4.56 -18.92
N GLY A 74 30.20 -3.50 -18.46
CA GLY A 74 31.56 -3.13 -18.87
C GLY A 74 31.69 -2.25 -20.12
N VAL A 75 30.60 -1.85 -20.79
CA VAL A 75 30.66 -0.85 -21.89
C VAL A 75 31.00 0.56 -21.39
N GLU A 76 30.66 0.86 -20.14
CA GLU A 76 30.88 2.17 -19.50
C GLU A 76 32.38 2.47 -19.27
N ARG A 77 33.23 1.43 -19.26
CA ARG A 77 34.68 1.53 -18.99
C ARG A 77 34.94 2.40 -17.75
N ALA A 78 35.91 3.33 -17.80
CA ALA A 78 36.26 4.20 -16.67
C ALA A 78 35.48 5.53 -16.65
N ASP A 79 34.65 5.82 -17.66
CA ASP A 79 33.98 7.11 -17.81
C ASP A 79 32.47 6.97 -18.08
N LEU A 80 31.72 6.93 -16.98
CA LEU A 80 30.25 6.91 -16.98
C LEU A 80 29.64 8.18 -17.58
N CYS A 81 30.26 9.34 -17.38
CA CYS A 81 29.76 10.61 -17.89
C CYS A 81 29.89 10.67 -19.42
N GLY A 82 31.06 10.29 -19.95
CA GLY A 82 31.26 10.21 -21.39
C GLY A 82 30.33 9.19 -22.05
N PHE A 83 30.18 8.02 -21.43
CA PHE A 83 29.23 7.00 -21.89
C PHE A 83 27.79 7.52 -21.93
N THR A 84 27.30 8.10 -20.83
CA THR A 84 25.92 8.61 -20.76
C THR A 84 25.66 9.72 -21.79
N VAL A 85 26.59 10.65 -21.98
CA VAL A 85 26.46 11.72 -23.01
C VAL A 85 26.36 11.13 -24.42
N ASN A 86 27.19 10.13 -24.74
CA ASN A 86 27.15 9.49 -26.05
C ASN A 86 25.85 8.70 -26.24
N LEU A 87 25.41 7.97 -25.21
CA LEU A 87 24.15 7.25 -25.22
C LEU A 87 22.96 8.16 -25.51
N PHE A 88 22.91 9.35 -24.87
CA PHE A 88 21.84 10.31 -25.15
C PHE A 88 21.91 10.90 -26.55
N LYS A 89 23.12 11.16 -27.09
CA LYS A 89 23.27 11.66 -28.47
C LYS A 89 22.84 10.64 -29.52
N GLU A 90 23.08 9.36 -29.27
CA GLU A 90 22.65 8.28 -30.17
C GLU A 90 21.14 8.03 -30.06
N ALA A 91 20.60 8.01 -28.84
CA ALA A 91 19.18 7.75 -28.60
C ALA A 91 18.28 8.92 -29.01
N PHE A 92 18.77 10.15 -28.87
CA PHE A 92 18.05 11.39 -29.17
C PHE A 92 18.84 12.21 -30.19
N PRO A 93 18.56 12.06 -31.49
CA PRO A 93 19.08 12.95 -32.52
C PRO A 93 18.62 14.39 -32.26
N ASP A 94 19.32 15.37 -32.84
CA ASP A 94 19.01 16.82 -32.75
C ASP A 94 17.48 17.08 -32.80
N PRO A 95 16.89 17.88 -31.88
CA PRO A 95 15.46 18.21 -31.89
C PRO A 95 14.91 18.66 -33.25
N ALA A 96 15.73 19.25 -34.12
CA ALA A 96 15.34 19.58 -35.50
C ALA A 96 15.06 18.35 -36.41
N GLN A 97 15.38 17.14 -35.95
CA GLN A 97 15.10 15.87 -36.60
C GLN A 97 13.82 15.21 -36.06
N TRP A 98 13.38 15.55 -34.84
CA TRP A 98 12.17 14.99 -34.22
C TRP A 98 10.91 15.37 -35.02
N ASP A 99 10.79 16.63 -35.44
CA ASP A 99 9.68 17.13 -36.27
C ASP A 99 9.61 16.48 -37.67
N ARG A 100 10.72 15.88 -38.15
CA ARG A 100 10.78 15.23 -39.46
C ARG A 100 10.23 13.81 -39.44
N GLU A 101 10.43 13.06 -38.36
CA GLU A 101 9.90 11.70 -38.25
C GLU A 101 8.39 11.67 -38.02
N GLU A 102 7.84 12.60 -37.23
CA GLU A 102 6.40 12.67 -36.96
C GLU A 102 5.59 13.00 -38.22
N LYS A 103 6.11 13.86 -39.12
CA LYS A 103 5.50 14.14 -40.43
C LYS A 103 5.60 12.98 -41.44
N SER A 104 6.55 12.05 -41.25
CA SER A 104 6.73 10.90 -42.13
C SER A 104 5.82 9.71 -41.77
N ARG A 105 5.35 9.65 -40.53
CA ARG A 105 4.34 8.69 -40.08
C ARG A 105 2.96 9.24 -40.43
N GLY A 106 2.52 8.98 -41.66
CA GLY A 106 1.13 9.18 -42.06
C GLY A 106 0.14 8.48 -41.11
N PRO A 107 -1.14 8.89 -41.09
CA PRO A 107 -2.12 8.37 -40.14
C PRO A 107 -2.24 6.86 -40.29
N THR A 108 -1.90 6.12 -39.24
CA THR A 108 -2.19 4.68 -39.17
C THR A 108 -3.67 4.54 -38.86
N ASP A 109 -4.46 4.36 -39.92
CA ASP A 109 -5.87 3.99 -39.80
C ASP A 109 -5.97 2.64 -39.08
N SER A 110 -6.26 2.71 -37.78
CA SER A 110 -6.47 1.57 -36.90
C SER A 110 -7.97 1.20 -36.82
N SER A 111 -8.83 1.75 -37.67
CA SER A 111 -10.28 1.45 -37.64
C SER A 111 -10.69 0.19 -38.42
N SER A 112 -9.80 -0.48 -39.13
CA SER A 112 -10.14 -1.70 -39.87
C SER A 112 -9.58 -2.95 -39.20
N LYS A 113 -10.25 -3.46 -38.15
CA LYS A 113 -10.32 -4.89 -37.77
C LYS A 113 -11.20 -5.13 -36.54
N LEU A 114 -12.51 -4.92 -36.68
CA LEU A 114 -13.53 -5.62 -35.89
C LEU A 114 -14.63 -6.08 -36.84
N LYS A 115 -14.31 -7.09 -37.67
CA LYS A 115 -15.35 -7.94 -38.27
C LYS A 115 -15.64 -9.05 -37.27
N ILE A 116 -16.70 -8.84 -36.48
CA ILE A 116 -17.31 -9.88 -35.67
C ILE A 116 -18.03 -10.81 -36.65
N ASN A 117 -17.54 -12.04 -36.81
CA ASN A 117 -18.24 -13.07 -37.56
C ASN A 117 -19.47 -13.51 -36.75
N GLN A 118 -20.65 -13.40 -37.37
CA GLN A 118 -21.84 -14.17 -37.02
C GLN A 118 -21.74 -15.58 -37.63
#